data_AF-A0A847EUH8-F1
#
_entry.id   AF-A0A847EUH8-F1
#
_cell.length_a   1.000
_cell.length_b   1.000
_cell.length_c   1.000
_cell.angle_alpha   90.00
_cell.angle_beta   90.00
_cell.angle_gamma   90.00
#
_symmetry.space_group_name_H-M   'P 1'
#
loop_
_entity.id
_entity.type
_entity.pdbx_description
1 polymer ?
#
loop_
_entity_poly.entity_id
_entity_poly.type
_entity_poly.pdbx_seq_one_letter_code
_entity_poly.pdbx_strand_id
1 'polypeptide(L)'
;MGVFFLVLAGLSILSGSLRVPTNPLPAPDDLEAYPLYADAVIPCNIAPLNFHINNEAYEYLTRVSSINGKPLLVKGKTVQWEIRKWKRFLEANKGQPILFDVYVKRDGVWFHFPTLKNLVAPEPIDPYIVYRLIQPLYTTYEEMSINQRSLESFDVKRVYDNRKITPERSGQCVNCHAFQQYNQRGVMQLHFRGDFGGTVFVDGKKNTRVNTKPEGLSAGAVYPAWHPTLPLVAYSINKIGQDFHTKDRQKTEVMDSESDLILYRVDNNLVVPMGTTPDWLETFPSWSPDGHYLYYSIAAFDTANYYVDQYQRIRYNLVRRAFNQTDYSLGEADTVLNAAQFGKSAALPRLSPDGRYLLFSMADYGNFHIWHKTSDLYLMNLATWQWRKLEAVNSQDVESYHSWSSNGRWILFSSRRDDGSYTRLYIAYFDQDGIAHKPFVLPQRRPLNDKQLFKSYNVPEFITHPVTTDQHRLMKALKQNPVQATVTN
;
A
#
# COMPACT_ATOMS: atom_id res chain seq x y z
N MET A 1 56.93 43.87 -37.74
CA MET A 1 57.44 42.68 -37.02
C MET A 1 57.04 42.81 -35.56
N GLY A 2 56.35 41.82 -35.01
CA GLY A 2 55.89 41.82 -33.62
C GLY A 2 54.73 40.85 -33.42
N VAL A 3 55.03 39.56 -33.50
CA VAL A 3 54.09 38.47 -33.22
C VAL A 3 54.14 38.21 -31.70
N PHE A 4 53.04 38.40 -30.99
CA PHE A 4 52.87 37.90 -29.63
C PHE A 4 52.12 36.57 -29.69
N PHE A 5 52.78 35.49 -29.26
CA PHE A 5 52.21 34.16 -29.14
C PHE A 5 51.28 34.09 -27.91
N LEU A 6 50.02 33.78 -28.14
CA LEU A 6 49.07 33.33 -27.12
C LEU A 6 49.32 31.84 -26.85
N VAL A 7 49.84 31.50 -25.67
CA VAL A 7 49.93 30.11 -25.20
C VAL A 7 48.56 29.71 -24.62
N LEU A 8 47.79 28.95 -25.39
CA LEU A 8 46.59 28.25 -24.92
C LEU A 8 47.02 26.97 -24.19
N ALA A 9 47.00 27.00 -22.85
CA ALA A 9 47.10 25.80 -22.03
C ALA A 9 45.77 25.02 -22.11
N GLY A 10 45.76 23.95 -22.89
CA GLY A 10 44.64 23.01 -22.97
C GLY A 10 44.55 22.17 -21.69
N LEU A 11 43.60 22.50 -20.82
CA LEU A 11 43.15 21.62 -19.73
C LEU A 11 42.41 20.42 -20.32
N SER A 12 43.16 19.36 -20.58
CA SER A 12 42.61 18.05 -20.94
C SER A 12 41.98 17.45 -19.68
N ILE A 13 40.66 17.61 -19.54
CA ILE A 13 39.88 16.87 -18.53
C ILE A 13 39.89 15.41 -18.97
N LEU A 14 40.84 14.65 -18.43
CA LEU A 14 40.84 13.19 -18.46
C LEU A 14 39.55 12.72 -17.77
N SER A 15 38.54 12.39 -18.56
CA SER A 15 37.36 11.67 -18.10
C SER A 15 37.79 10.24 -17.76
N GLY A 16 38.40 10.07 -16.59
CA GLY A 16 38.77 8.77 -16.05
C GLY A 16 37.52 7.90 -15.95
N SER A 17 37.46 6.83 -16.75
CA SER A 17 36.45 5.79 -16.63
C SER A 17 36.34 5.38 -15.15
N LEU A 18 35.13 5.33 -14.59
CA LEU A 18 34.88 4.73 -13.28
C LEU A 18 35.44 3.30 -13.28
N ARG A 19 36.35 3.01 -12.34
CA ARG A 19 36.97 1.68 -12.16
C ARG A 19 36.75 1.20 -10.74
N VAL A 20 36.53 -0.10 -10.60
CA VAL A 20 36.50 -0.79 -9.31
C VAL A 20 37.90 -0.68 -8.68
N PRO A 21 38.02 -0.44 -7.35
CA PRO A 21 39.30 -0.45 -6.66
C PRO A 21 40.05 -1.75 -6.87
N THR A 22 41.36 -1.67 -7.07
CA THR A 22 42.25 -2.83 -7.11
C THR A 22 42.65 -3.21 -5.68
N ASN A 23 42.49 -4.49 -5.33
CA ASN A 23 42.86 -5.06 -4.02
C ASN A 23 42.30 -4.31 -2.79
N PRO A 24 40.97 -4.09 -2.70
CA PRO A 24 40.38 -3.54 -1.48
C PRO A 24 40.54 -4.52 -0.32
N LEU A 25 40.71 -4.00 0.90
CA LEU A 25 40.66 -4.80 2.12
C LEU A 25 39.19 -5.11 2.47
N PRO A 26 38.89 -6.21 3.19
CA PRO A 26 37.56 -6.39 3.77
C PRO A 26 37.24 -5.25 4.74
N ALA A 27 36.03 -4.69 4.67
CA ALA A 27 35.58 -3.69 5.63
C ALA A 27 35.55 -4.30 7.05
N PRO A 28 36.09 -3.60 8.06
CA PRO A 28 36.12 -4.09 9.44
C PRO A 28 34.77 -3.93 10.16
N ASP A 29 33.85 -3.15 9.60
CA ASP A 29 32.52 -2.83 10.10
C ASP A 29 31.42 -3.30 9.12
N ASP A 30 30.19 -3.36 9.61
CA ASP A 30 29.02 -3.68 8.79
C ASP A 30 28.64 -2.51 7.87
N LEU A 31 28.01 -2.83 6.73
CA LEU A 31 27.45 -1.81 5.86
C LEU A 31 26.20 -1.20 6.50
N GLU A 32 26.30 0.06 6.88
CA GLU A 32 25.17 0.87 7.33
C GLU A 32 24.57 1.59 6.12
N ALA A 33 23.50 1.06 5.53
CA ALA A 33 22.83 1.67 4.39
C ALA A 33 21.32 1.85 4.62
N TYR A 34 20.74 2.89 4.01
CA TYR A 34 19.29 3.10 4.02
C TYR A 34 18.74 3.57 2.66
N PRO A 35 17.67 2.94 2.15
CA PRO A 35 17.16 1.63 2.58
C PRO A 35 18.17 0.51 2.30
N LEU A 36 18.15 -0.54 3.12
CA LEU A 36 18.93 -1.75 2.86
C LEU A 36 18.06 -2.78 2.14
N TYR A 37 18.34 -3.00 0.85
CA TYR A 37 17.55 -3.89 -0.01
C TYR A 37 17.99 -5.37 0.02
N ALA A 38 19.06 -5.70 0.75
CA ALA A 38 19.70 -7.02 0.72
C ALA A 38 18.71 -8.19 0.94
N ASP A 39 18.91 -9.27 0.19
CA ASP A 39 18.20 -10.55 0.25
C ASP A 39 16.72 -10.52 -0.15
N ALA A 40 16.21 -9.38 -0.59
CA ALA A 40 14.87 -9.29 -1.16
C ALA A 40 14.83 -9.90 -2.57
N VAL A 41 13.67 -10.45 -2.93
CA VAL A 41 13.33 -10.75 -4.33
C VAL A 41 12.66 -9.51 -4.92
N ILE A 42 13.15 -9.03 -6.06
CA ILE A 42 12.77 -7.74 -6.64
C ILE A 42 12.13 -7.92 -8.02
N PRO A 43 11.13 -7.10 -8.41
CA PRO A 43 10.50 -7.22 -9.71
C PRO A 43 11.44 -6.83 -10.85
N CYS A 44 11.34 -7.51 -12.00
CA CYS A 44 12.17 -7.19 -13.17
C CYS A 44 11.94 -5.79 -13.75
N ASN A 45 10.78 -5.17 -13.48
CA ASN A 45 10.41 -3.84 -13.97
C ASN A 45 10.44 -2.75 -12.88
N ILE A 46 10.92 -3.05 -11.65
CA ILE A 46 10.93 -2.08 -10.55
C ILE A 46 11.85 -0.89 -10.84
N ALA A 47 11.44 0.30 -10.37
CA ALA A 47 12.26 1.49 -10.35
C ALA A 47 13.61 1.25 -9.63
N PRO A 48 14.66 2.04 -9.92
CA PRO A 48 15.96 1.90 -9.28
C PRO A 48 15.91 1.81 -7.75
N LEU A 49 16.58 0.78 -7.22
CA LEU A 49 16.79 0.60 -5.77
C LEU A 49 17.93 1.51 -5.31
N ASN A 50 17.60 2.79 -5.14
CA ASN A 50 18.54 3.80 -4.69
C ASN A 50 18.70 3.72 -3.17
N PHE A 51 19.93 3.81 -2.67
CA PHE A 51 20.21 3.79 -1.24
C PHE A 51 21.30 4.82 -0.87
N HIS A 52 21.41 5.13 0.42
CA HIS A 52 22.42 6.00 0.98
C HIS A 52 23.31 5.20 1.94
N ILE A 53 24.63 5.34 1.81
CA ILE A 53 25.62 4.71 2.68
C ILE A 53 25.85 5.65 3.86
N ASN A 54 25.59 5.21 5.08
CA ASN A 54 25.77 6.01 6.30
C ASN A 54 27.20 5.91 6.86
N ASN A 55 27.93 4.82 6.57
CA ASN A 55 29.32 4.68 7.00
C ASN A 55 30.13 5.90 6.56
N GLU A 56 30.96 6.44 7.46
CA GLU A 56 31.83 7.57 7.13
C GLU A 56 33.07 7.12 6.35
N ALA A 57 33.38 7.87 5.30
CA ALA A 57 34.49 7.64 4.38
C ALA A 57 34.73 8.87 3.48
N TYR A 58 35.92 8.93 2.87
CA TYR A 58 36.32 10.00 1.95
C TYR A 58 35.82 9.79 0.52
N GLU A 59 35.81 8.54 0.05
CA GLU A 59 35.31 8.18 -1.27
C GLU A 59 34.41 6.93 -1.18
N TYR A 60 33.46 6.83 -2.11
CA TYR A 60 32.48 5.76 -2.16
C TYR A 60 32.36 5.28 -3.60
N LEU A 61 32.26 3.97 -3.78
CA LEU A 61 31.91 3.36 -5.07
C LEU A 61 30.95 2.21 -4.82
N THR A 62 29.88 2.15 -5.59
CA THR A 62 28.99 0.98 -5.64
C THR A 62 28.97 0.41 -7.04
N ARG A 63 29.08 -0.91 -7.13
CA ARG A 63 28.93 -1.67 -8.36
C ARG A 63 27.74 -2.61 -8.21
N VAL A 64 26.85 -2.64 -9.21
CA VAL A 64 25.87 -3.72 -9.37
C VAL A 64 26.22 -4.56 -10.59
N SER A 65 26.21 -5.88 -10.43
CA SER A 65 26.59 -6.84 -11.47
C SER A 65 25.73 -8.11 -11.41
N SER A 66 25.74 -8.87 -12.50
CA SER A 66 25.08 -10.18 -12.61
C SER A 66 25.75 -10.96 -13.74
N ILE A 67 25.21 -12.13 -14.08
CA ILE A 67 25.75 -13.00 -15.14
C ILE A 67 25.59 -12.37 -16.53
N ASN A 68 24.54 -11.57 -16.76
CA ASN A 68 24.27 -10.94 -18.04
C ASN A 68 24.43 -9.41 -17.98
N GLY A 69 24.91 -8.84 -19.09
CA GLY A 69 25.02 -7.39 -19.25
C GLY A 69 26.24 -6.77 -18.57
N LYS A 70 26.46 -5.48 -18.85
CA LYS A 70 27.58 -4.73 -18.26
C LYS A 70 27.23 -4.29 -16.83
N PRO A 71 28.15 -4.42 -15.87
CA PRO A 71 27.96 -3.86 -14.53
C PRO A 71 27.68 -2.35 -14.57
N LEU A 72 26.85 -1.87 -13.64
CA LEU A 72 26.64 -0.44 -13.43
C LEU A 72 27.49 0.02 -12.24
N LEU A 73 28.02 1.24 -12.34
CA LEU A 73 28.91 1.84 -11.34
C LEU A 73 28.37 3.21 -10.95
N VAL A 74 28.35 3.49 -9.66
CA VAL A 74 27.98 4.79 -9.09
C VAL A 74 29.04 5.21 -8.08
N LYS A 75 29.53 6.45 -8.18
CA LYS A 75 30.39 7.08 -7.17
C LYS A 75 29.54 7.94 -6.24
N GLY A 76 29.93 7.97 -4.96
CA GLY A 76 29.35 8.85 -3.96
C GLY A 76 28.49 8.13 -2.92
N LYS A 77 28.26 8.84 -1.81
CA LYS A 77 27.55 8.33 -0.62
C LYS A 77 26.08 8.00 -0.89
N THR A 78 25.46 8.72 -1.83
CA THR A 78 24.10 8.44 -2.33
C THR A 78 24.19 7.68 -3.64
N VAL A 79 23.74 6.44 -3.65
CA VAL A 79 23.70 5.58 -4.82
C VAL A 79 22.39 5.80 -5.58
N GLN A 80 22.50 6.34 -6.79
CA GLN A 80 21.35 6.57 -7.69
C GLN A 80 21.64 5.96 -9.06
N TRP A 81 20.83 4.97 -9.45
CA TRP A 81 20.99 4.32 -10.76
C TRP A 81 20.28 5.10 -11.86
N GLU A 82 20.93 5.21 -13.01
CA GLU A 82 20.29 5.79 -14.20
C GLU A 82 19.18 4.84 -14.68
N ILE A 83 17.95 5.35 -14.76
CA ILE A 83 16.74 4.54 -14.90
C ILE A 83 16.73 3.65 -16.14
N ARG A 84 17.23 4.11 -17.30
CA ARG A 84 17.23 3.33 -18.55
C ARG A 84 18.27 2.21 -18.50
N LYS A 85 19.46 2.48 -17.94
CA LYS A 85 20.46 1.43 -17.68
C LYS A 85 19.95 0.40 -16.68
N TRP A 86 19.33 0.84 -15.58
CA TRP A 86 18.75 -0.04 -14.56
C TRP A 86 17.69 -0.98 -15.14
N LYS A 87 16.70 -0.44 -15.87
CA LYS A 87 15.65 -1.25 -16.50
C LYS A 87 16.23 -2.30 -17.45
N ARG A 88 17.16 -1.92 -18.33
CA ARG A 88 17.82 -2.87 -19.23
C ARG A 88 18.63 -3.94 -18.49
N PHE A 89 19.27 -3.55 -17.37
CA PHE A 89 20.04 -4.47 -16.55
C PHE A 89 19.15 -5.51 -15.87
N LEU A 90 18.01 -5.10 -15.29
CA LEU A 90 17.06 -6.05 -14.70
C LEU A 90 16.39 -6.95 -15.74
N GLU A 91 15.99 -6.39 -16.89
CA GLU A 91 15.37 -7.15 -17.98
C GLU A 91 16.28 -8.29 -18.46
N ALA A 92 17.59 -8.04 -18.59
CA ALA A 92 18.57 -9.04 -19.01
C ALA A 92 18.86 -10.11 -17.94
N ASN A 93 18.42 -9.91 -16.70
CA ASN A 93 18.75 -10.76 -15.56
C ASN A 93 17.52 -11.30 -14.83
N LYS A 94 16.37 -11.41 -15.52
CA LYS A 94 15.19 -12.12 -14.99
C LYS A 94 15.54 -13.54 -14.54
N GLY A 95 15.11 -13.90 -13.34
CA GLY A 95 15.41 -15.19 -12.70
C GLY A 95 16.85 -15.32 -12.19
N GLN A 96 17.69 -14.30 -12.33
CA GLN A 96 19.10 -14.33 -11.95
C GLN A 96 19.37 -13.46 -10.72
N PRO A 97 20.37 -13.83 -9.90
CA PRO A 97 20.81 -12.98 -8.82
C PRO A 97 21.58 -11.77 -9.37
N ILE A 98 21.35 -10.61 -8.76
CA ILE A 98 22.17 -9.42 -8.92
C ILE A 98 22.98 -9.20 -7.63
N LEU A 99 24.21 -8.72 -7.79
CA LEU A 99 25.20 -8.56 -6.73
C LEU A 99 25.57 -7.09 -6.60
N PHE A 100 25.48 -6.55 -5.39
CA PHE A 100 25.92 -5.21 -5.06
C PHE A 100 27.22 -5.27 -4.26
N ASP A 101 28.28 -4.73 -4.84
CA ASP A 101 29.56 -4.53 -4.18
C ASP A 101 29.66 -3.05 -3.74
N VAL A 102 29.81 -2.83 -2.44
CA VAL A 102 29.96 -1.49 -1.86
C VAL A 102 31.38 -1.31 -1.36
N TYR A 103 32.03 -0.26 -1.84
CA TYR A 103 33.39 0.11 -1.48
C TYR A 103 33.42 1.49 -0.84
N VAL A 104 34.23 1.64 0.19
CA VAL A 104 34.52 2.92 0.84
C VAL A 104 36.02 3.12 0.98
N LYS A 105 36.48 4.37 0.89
CA LYS A 105 37.89 4.71 1.07
C LYS A 105 38.10 5.49 2.35
N ARG A 106 38.93 4.96 3.25
CA ARG A 106 39.33 5.56 4.52
C ARG A 106 40.85 5.65 4.55
N ASP A 107 41.39 6.82 4.88
CA ASP A 107 42.84 7.04 5.02
C ASP A 107 43.67 6.54 3.82
N GLY A 108 43.16 6.77 2.60
CA GLY A 108 43.83 6.34 1.37
C GLY A 108 43.59 4.88 0.96
N VAL A 109 43.02 4.04 1.84
CA VAL A 109 42.80 2.60 1.64
C VAL A 109 41.35 2.31 1.28
N TRP A 110 41.14 1.46 0.26
CA TRP A 110 39.80 0.99 -0.11
C TRP A 110 39.40 -0.23 0.71
N PHE A 111 38.17 -0.21 1.22
CA PHE A 111 37.51 -1.30 1.91
C PHE A 111 36.30 -1.78 1.12
N HIS A 112 36.03 -3.08 1.13
CA HIS A 112 34.89 -3.73 0.50
C HIS A 112 34.01 -4.38 1.56
N PHE A 113 32.74 -3.98 1.61
CA PHE A 113 31.74 -4.64 2.44
C PHE A 113 31.33 -5.98 1.85
N PRO A 114 30.77 -6.92 2.65
CA PRO A 114 30.17 -8.13 2.13
C PRO A 114 29.20 -7.84 0.97
N THR A 115 29.34 -8.60 -0.13
CA THR A 115 28.49 -8.43 -1.32
C THR A 115 27.03 -8.70 -0.98
N LEU A 116 26.17 -7.72 -1.23
CA LEU A 116 24.71 -7.89 -1.07
C LEU A 116 24.14 -8.60 -2.29
N LYS A 117 23.12 -9.43 -2.08
CA LYS A 117 22.47 -10.20 -3.14
C LYS A 117 20.98 -9.90 -3.20
N ASN A 118 20.43 -9.80 -4.41
CA ASN A 118 18.99 -9.79 -4.65
C ASN A 118 18.67 -10.75 -5.80
N LEU A 119 17.53 -11.44 -5.74
CA LEU A 119 17.02 -12.21 -6.88
C LEU A 119 16.09 -11.31 -7.70
N VAL A 120 16.24 -11.28 -9.02
CA VAL A 120 15.28 -10.62 -9.91
C VAL A 120 14.20 -11.62 -10.28
N ALA A 121 12.97 -11.43 -9.83
CA ALA A 121 11.85 -12.28 -10.21
C ALA A 121 11.55 -12.15 -11.71
N PRO A 122 11.19 -13.25 -12.39
CA PRO A 122 10.72 -13.18 -13.78
C PRO A 122 9.34 -12.51 -13.90
N GLU A 123 8.52 -12.57 -12.86
CA GLU A 123 7.18 -11.96 -12.88
C GLU A 123 7.24 -10.45 -12.61
N PRO A 124 6.65 -9.61 -13.48
CA PRO A 124 6.62 -8.17 -13.28
C PRO A 124 5.71 -7.79 -12.10
N ILE A 125 5.94 -6.62 -11.54
CA ILE A 125 4.98 -5.97 -10.64
C ILE A 125 4.03 -5.08 -11.45
N ASP A 126 2.82 -4.87 -10.97
CA ASP A 126 1.88 -3.92 -11.58
C ASP A 126 2.56 -2.53 -11.69
N PRO A 127 2.39 -1.80 -12.81
CA PRO A 127 3.16 -0.60 -13.09
C PRO A 127 2.85 0.57 -12.16
N TYR A 128 1.72 0.57 -11.45
CA TYR A 128 1.31 1.68 -10.60
C TYR A 128 0.75 1.21 -9.26
N ILE A 129 0.89 2.08 -8.28
CA ILE A 129 0.15 2.03 -7.02
C ILE A 129 -0.61 3.34 -6.83
N VAL A 130 -1.72 3.27 -6.10
CA VAL A 130 -2.44 4.45 -5.61
C VAL A 130 -2.50 4.37 -4.10
N TYR A 131 -2.17 5.48 -3.45
CA TYR A 131 -2.20 5.59 -2.01
C TYR A 131 -2.69 6.96 -1.59
N ARG A 132 -3.18 7.01 -0.36
CA ARG A 132 -3.45 8.25 0.34
C ARG A 132 -2.20 8.69 1.09
N LEU A 133 -1.86 9.97 0.97
CA LEU A 133 -0.84 10.62 1.78
C LEU A 133 -1.54 11.54 2.78
N ILE A 134 -1.28 11.33 4.07
CA ILE A 134 -1.96 12.00 5.18
C ILE A 134 -0.96 12.33 6.29
N GLN A 135 -1.16 13.43 7.01
CA GLN A 135 -0.43 13.68 8.26
C GLN A 135 -0.84 12.64 9.33
N PRO A 136 -0.07 12.47 10.41
CA PRO A 136 -0.52 11.71 11.58
C PRO A 136 -1.86 12.26 12.06
N LEU A 137 -2.76 11.39 12.53
CA LEU A 137 -4.19 11.67 12.77
C LEU A 137 -4.50 12.67 13.91
N TYR A 138 -3.60 13.61 14.22
CA TYR A 138 -3.80 14.68 15.20
C TYR A 138 -4.36 15.98 14.58
N THR A 139 -4.58 16.01 13.25
CA THR A 139 -5.15 17.16 12.53
C THR A 139 -6.38 16.75 11.73
N THR A 140 -7.44 17.56 11.79
CA THR A 140 -8.71 17.24 11.14
C THR A 140 -8.69 17.64 9.67
N TYR A 141 -8.60 16.66 8.78
CA TYR A 141 -8.85 16.80 7.34
C TYR A 141 -8.00 17.87 6.61
N GLU A 142 -6.78 18.10 7.09
CA GLU A 142 -5.83 19.00 6.44
C GLU A 142 -4.81 18.23 5.60
N GLU A 143 -4.45 18.80 4.45
CA GLU A 143 -3.36 18.36 3.58
C GLU A 143 -3.34 16.87 3.17
N MET A 144 -4.51 16.33 2.88
CA MET A 144 -4.69 14.96 2.40
C MET A 144 -4.65 14.92 0.88
N SER A 145 -4.00 13.88 0.32
CA SER A 145 -3.98 13.69 -1.12
C SER A 145 -4.07 12.23 -1.52
N ILE A 146 -4.70 11.97 -2.66
CA ILE A 146 -4.65 10.68 -3.36
C ILE A 146 -3.61 10.81 -4.46
N ASN A 147 -2.63 9.92 -4.45
CA ASN A 147 -1.49 9.94 -5.34
C ASN A 147 -1.38 8.61 -6.07
N GLN A 148 -1.21 8.68 -7.40
CA GLN A 148 -0.78 7.55 -8.20
C GLN A 148 0.74 7.63 -8.39
N ARG A 149 1.44 6.54 -8.12
CA ARG A 149 2.90 6.43 -8.25
C ARG A 149 3.23 5.31 -9.22
N SER A 150 4.10 5.59 -10.19
CA SER A 150 4.69 4.55 -11.04
C SER A 150 5.68 3.71 -10.23
N LEU A 151 5.54 2.39 -10.24
CA LEU A 151 6.51 1.46 -9.66
C LEU A 151 7.71 1.22 -10.56
N GLU A 152 7.61 1.53 -11.86
CA GLU A 152 8.74 1.39 -12.79
C GLU A 152 9.60 2.66 -12.92
N SER A 153 9.14 3.78 -12.37
CA SER A 153 9.84 5.07 -12.39
C SER A 153 9.72 5.82 -11.06
N PHE A 154 10.09 7.10 -11.04
CA PHE A 154 9.93 8.00 -9.88
C PHE A 154 8.73 8.95 -9.97
N ASP A 155 7.88 8.76 -10.97
CA ASP A 155 6.77 9.67 -11.24
C ASP A 155 5.61 9.49 -10.27
N VAL A 156 5.06 10.63 -9.84
CA VAL A 156 3.87 10.74 -8.99
C VAL A 156 2.87 11.67 -9.66
N LYS A 157 1.66 11.19 -9.93
CA LYS A 157 0.50 12.00 -10.31
C LYS A 157 -0.37 12.22 -9.07
N ARG A 158 -0.50 13.48 -8.63
CA ARG A 158 -1.50 13.87 -7.62
C ARG A 158 -2.88 13.80 -8.26
N VAL A 159 -3.68 12.78 -7.90
CA VAL A 159 -5.04 12.59 -8.41
C VAL A 159 -5.99 13.58 -7.76
N TYR A 160 -5.88 13.71 -6.43
CA TYR A 160 -6.66 14.64 -5.63
C TYR A 160 -5.84 15.24 -4.49
N ASP A 161 -6.11 16.50 -4.12
CA ASP A 161 -5.57 17.22 -2.97
C ASP A 161 -6.67 18.11 -2.37
N ASN A 162 -6.94 17.92 -1.07
CA ASN A 162 -8.04 18.61 -0.39
C ASN A 162 -7.73 20.08 -0.05
N ARG A 163 -6.46 20.52 -0.10
CA ARG A 163 -6.06 21.92 0.20
C ARG A 163 -6.67 22.95 -0.73
N LYS A 164 -7.23 22.52 -1.87
CA LYS A 164 -7.94 23.43 -2.78
C LYS A 164 -9.35 23.78 -2.32
N ILE A 165 -9.90 23.06 -1.34
CA ILE A 165 -11.22 23.32 -0.73
C ILE A 165 -11.06 23.84 0.71
N THR A 166 -10.03 23.39 1.43
CA THR A 166 -9.83 23.70 2.86
C THR A 166 -9.80 25.20 3.20
N PRO A 167 -9.16 26.12 2.46
CA PRO A 167 -9.06 27.53 2.86
C PRO A 167 -10.41 28.26 2.95
N GLU A 168 -11.46 27.73 2.33
CA GLU A 168 -12.79 28.35 2.31
C GLU A 168 -13.76 27.69 3.32
N ARG A 169 -13.33 26.62 4.02
CA ARG A 169 -14.25 25.64 4.66
C ARG A 169 -13.62 24.86 5.83
N SER A 170 -14.42 24.01 6.49
CA SER A 170 -14.03 23.23 7.69
C SER A 170 -13.07 22.05 7.42
N GLY A 171 -12.45 22.00 6.23
CA GLY A 171 -11.67 20.86 5.75
C GLY A 171 -12.52 19.75 5.10
N GLN A 172 -11.88 18.85 4.36
CA GLN A 172 -12.56 17.73 3.70
C GLN A 172 -11.69 16.48 3.76
N CYS A 173 -12.23 15.39 4.30
CA CYS A 173 -11.55 14.11 4.23
C CYS A 173 -11.68 13.55 2.82
N VAL A 174 -10.57 13.08 2.25
CA VAL A 174 -10.61 12.09 1.16
C VAL A 174 -10.14 10.76 1.77
N ASN A 175 -11.09 9.95 2.24
CA ASN A 175 -10.75 8.87 3.15
C ASN A 175 -10.21 7.65 2.38
N CYS A 176 -10.88 7.25 1.29
CA CYS A 176 -10.54 6.04 0.53
C CYS A 176 -10.77 6.22 -0.97
N HIS A 177 -9.82 5.73 -1.77
CA HIS A 177 -10.01 5.34 -3.17
C HIS A 177 -10.21 3.83 -3.23
N ALA A 178 -10.92 3.33 -4.24
CA ALA A 178 -11.00 1.89 -4.52
C ALA A 178 -11.26 1.67 -6.02
N PHE A 179 -10.70 0.59 -6.55
CA PHE A 179 -10.73 0.28 -7.98
C PHE A 179 -11.44 -1.03 -8.26
N GLN A 180 -12.16 -1.09 -9.38
CA GLN A 180 -12.60 -2.37 -9.91
C GLN A 180 -11.49 -2.96 -10.80
N GLN A 181 -11.14 -4.22 -10.57
CA GLN A 181 -10.21 -5.00 -11.42
C GLN A 181 -8.93 -4.22 -11.77
N TYR A 182 -8.20 -3.76 -10.75
CA TYR A 182 -6.92 -3.08 -10.97
C TYR A 182 -7.01 -1.86 -11.90
N ASN A 183 -8.17 -1.20 -11.93
CA ASN A 183 -8.50 -0.07 -12.78
C ASN A 183 -8.46 -0.35 -14.29
N GLN A 184 -8.55 -1.61 -14.75
CA GLN A 184 -8.46 -1.97 -16.17
C GLN A 184 -9.46 -1.23 -17.07
N ARG A 185 -10.66 -0.95 -16.54
CA ARG A 185 -11.73 -0.22 -17.27
C ARG A 185 -11.81 1.27 -16.91
N GLY A 186 -10.89 1.79 -16.09
CA GLY A 186 -10.98 3.16 -15.56
C GLY A 186 -12.13 3.35 -14.56
N VAL A 187 -12.62 2.26 -13.97
CA VAL A 187 -13.73 2.24 -13.01
C VAL A 187 -13.18 2.30 -11.59
N MET A 188 -13.55 3.34 -10.85
CA MET A 188 -13.08 3.56 -9.50
C MET A 188 -14.06 4.43 -8.70
N GLN A 189 -13.72 4.66 -7.44
CA GLN A 189 -14.40 5.64 -6.61
C GLN A 189 -13.43 6.38 -5.69
N LEU A 190 -13.88 7.54 -5.21
CA LEU A 190 -13.29 8.23 -4.06
C LEU A 190 -14.40 8.63 -3.09
N HIS A 191 -14.21 8.37 -1.81
CA HIS A 191 -15.17 8.74 -0.76
C HIS A 191 -14.71 9.97 0.02
N PHE A 192 -15.61 10.96 0.11
CA PHE A 192 -15.36 12.25 0.74
C PHE A 192 -16.25 12.45 1.97
N ARG A 193 -15.67 12.95 3.06
CA ARG A 193 -16.40 13.29 4.31
C ARG A 193 -16.22 14.76 4.68
N GLY A 194 -17.18 15.28 5.43
CA GLY A 194 -17.25 16.70 5.77
C GLY A 194 -17.83 17.50 4.61
N ASP A 195 -17.23 18.64 4.30
CA ASP A 195 -17.66 19.50 3.21
C ASP A 195 -17.68 18.78 1.86
N PHE A 196 -18.76 18.99 1.08
CA PHE A 196 -19.02 18.26 -0.16
C PHE A 196 -18.97 16.73 -0.02
N GLY A 197 -19.43 16.21 1.12
CA GLY A 197 -19.48 14.77 1.39
C GLY A 197 -20.26 13.96 0.35
N GLY A 198 -19.88 12.70 0.24
CA GLY A 198 -20.44 11.71 -0.69
C GLY A 198 -19.35 10.89 -1.38
N THR A 199 -19.78 9.91 -2.16
CA THR A 199 -18.88 9.07 -2.97
C THR A 199 -18.90 9.55 -4.40
N VAL A 200 -17.73 9.87 -4.97
CA VAL A 200 -17.59 10.14 -6.40
C VAL A 200 -17.24 8.83 -7.10
N PHE A 201 -18.16 8.34 -7.91
CA PHE A 201 -17.92 7.21 -8.82
C PHE A 201 -17.36 7.72 -10.14
N VAL A 202 -16.37 7.01 -10.67
CA VAL A 202 -15.70 7.28 -11.94
C VAL A 202 -15.87 6.05 -12.82
N ASP A 203 -16.43 6.21 -14.01
CA ASP A 203 -16.71 5.12 -14.98
C ASP A 203 -15.87 5.24 -16.28
N GLY A 204 -14.76 5.97 -16.20
CA GLY A 204 -13.89 6.30 -17.34
C GLY A 204 -14.39 7.45 -18.22
N LYS A 205 -15.67 7.84 -18.15
CA LYS A 205 -16.26 8.92 -18.95
C LYS A 205 -16.73 10.09 -18.10
N LYS A 206 -17.36 9.80 -16.96
CA LYS A 206 -18.00 10.76 -16.08
C LYS A 206 -17.61 10.50 -14.63
N ASN A 207 -17.61 11.59 -13.87
CA ASN A 207 -17.54 11.57 -12.42
C ASN A 207 -18.93 11.92 -11.88
N THR A 208 -19.52 11.05 -11.07
CA THR A 208 -20.84 11.26 -10.46
C THR A 208 -20.73 11.23 -8.95
N ARG A 209 -21.10 12.33 -8.27
CA ARG A 209 -21.16 12.39 -6.82
C ARG A 209 -22.50 11.80 -6.36
N VAL A 210 -22.45 10.80 -5.49
CA VAL A 210 -23.61 10.10 -4.96
C VAL A 210 -23.62 10.25 -3.44
N ASN A 211 -24.80 10.54 -2.87
CA ASN A 211 -25.05 10.33 -1.46
C ASN A 211 -25.49 8.87 -1.25
N THR A 212 -24.58 8.05 -0.73
CA THR A 212 -24.80 6.62 -0.50
C THR A 212 -25.51 6.32 0.82
N LYS A 213 -25.96 7.34 1.56
CA LYS A 213 -26.79 7.19 2.76
C LYS A 213 -28.25 7.53 2.42
N PRO A 214 -29.10 6.55 2.02
CA PRO A 214 -30.54 6.72 2.01
C PRO A 214 -31.11 6.88 3.42
N GLU A 215 -32.36 7.33 3.51
CA GLU A 215 -33.10 7.38 4.76
C GLU A 215 -33.26 5.96 5.35
N GLY A 216 -33.19 5.85 6.68
CA GLY A 216 -33.31 4.57 7.40
C GLY A 216 -31.99 3.85 7.71
N LEU A 217 -30.85 4.20 7.10
CA LEU A 217 -29.54 3.63 7.45
C LEU A 217 -28.84 4.40 8.57
N SER A 218 -28.16 3.67 9.46
CA SER A 218 -27.41 4.22 10.60
C SER A 218 -26.25 5.13 10.17
N ALA A 219 -25.55 4.75 9.10
CA ALA A 219 -24.38 5.45 8.56
C ALA A 219 -24.34 5.39 7.03
N GLY A 220 -23.46 6.22 6.44
CA GLY A 220 -23.16 6.15 5.01
C GLY A 220 -22.05 5.14 4.72
N ALA A 221 -21.82 4.86 3.44
CA ALA A 221 -20.78 3.95 2.97
C ALA A 221 -19.37 4.31 3.47
N VAL A 222 -18.61 3.33 3.95
CA VAL A 222 -17.27 3.51 4.55
C VAL A 222 -16.21 2.70 3.81
N TYR A 223 -16.14 1.38 4.00
CA TYR A 223 -15.09 0.53 3.42
C TYR A 223 -15.61 -0.20 2.19
N PRO A 224 -15.12 0.11 0.98
CA PRO A 224 -15.62 -0.50 -0.24
C PRO A 224 -14.91 -1.80 -0.64
N ALA A 225 -15.65 -2.63 -1.36
CA ALA A 225 -15.13 -3.68 -2.23
C ALA A 225 -15.93 -3.74 -3.53
N TRP A 226 -15.27 -3.41 -4.65
CA TRP A 226 -15.85 -3.57 -5.97
C TRP A 226 -16.02 -5.05 -6.31
N HIS A 227 -17.20 -5.44 -6.76
CA HIS A 227 -17.41 -6.74 -7.36
C HIS A 227 -16.51 -6.88 -8.60
N PRO A 228 -15.89 -8.05 -8.86
CA PRO A 228 -14.92 -8.22 -9.93
C PRO A 228 -15.46 -7.86 -11.32
N THR A 229 -16.73 -8.14 -11.63
CA THR A 229 -17.30 -7.94 -12.98
C THR A 229 -18.50 -7.00 -13.04
N LEU A 230 -19.47 -7.21 -12.14
CA LEU A 230 -20.71 -6.43 -12.03
C LEU A 230 -20.49 -4.96 -11.62
N PRO A 231 -21.39 -4.03 -12.00
CA PRO A 231 -21.41 -2.64 -11.53
C PRO A 231 -21.93 -2.55 -10.09
N LEU A 232 -21.25 -3.24 -9.16
CA LEU A 232 -21.70 -3.46 -7.79
C LEU A 232 -20.54 -3.20 -6.83
N VAL A 233 -20.83 -2.55 -5.70
CA VAL A 233 -19.88 -2.33 -4.62
C VAL A 233 -20.49 -2.82 -3.31
N ALA A 234 -19.79 -3.71 -2.61
CA ALA A 234 -20.10 -4.01 -1.23
C ALA A 234 -19.47 -2.94 -0.35
N TYR A 235 -20.21 -2.44 0.64
CA TYR A 235 -19.71 -1.50 1.61
C TYR A 235 -19.99 -2.00 3.01
N SER A 236 -19.07 -1.73 3.92
CA SER A 236 -19.50 -1.53 5.30
C SER A 236 -20.06 -0.12 5.47
N ILE A 237 -21.05 0.01 6.34
CA ILE A 237 -21.50 1.27 6.92
C ILE A 237 -21.09 1.26 8.38
N ASN A 238 -20.46 2.33 8.87
CA ASN A 238 -19.89 2.34 10.22
C ASN A 238 -20.13 3.70 10.89
N LYS A 239 -20.50 3.70 12.16
CA LYS A 239 -20.35 4.86 13.06
C LYS A 239 -19.00 4.75 13.75
N ILE A 240 -18.03 5.50 13.21
CA ILE A 240 -16.63 5.41 13.59
C ILE A 240 -16.31 6.45 14.68
N GLY A 241 -15.81 5.98 15.81
CA GLY A 241 -15.14 6.75 16.84
C GLY A 241 -13.62 6.65 16.72
N GLN A 242 -12.92 7.66 17.22
CA GLN A 242 -11.46 7.67 17.27
C GLN A 242 -11.00 8.25 18.59
N ASP A 243 -10.16 7.49 19.29
CA ASP A 243 -9.58 7.86 20.57
C ASP A 243 -8.05 7.97 20.48
N PHE A 244 -7.49 8.75 21.41
CA PHE A 244 -6.05 8.98 21.51
C PHE A 244 -5.55 8.63 22.90
N HIS A 245 -4.57 7.74 22.97
CA HIS A 245 -3.95 7.38 24.22
C HIS A 245 -2.84 8.38 24.57
N THR A 246 -2.86 8.91 25.80
CA THR A 246 -1.86 9.88 26.28
C THR A 246 -0.55 9.22 26.73
N LYS A 247 -0.59 7.93 27.09
CA LYS A 247 0.57 7.17 27.62
C LYS A 247 0.95 5.92 26.81
N ASP A 248 0.04 5.37 26.02
CA ASP A 248 0.31 4.17 25.21
C ASP A 248 1.10 4.52 23.93
N ARG A 249 2.03 3.64 23.53
CA ARG A 249 2.72 3.71 22.25
C ARG A 249 1.80 3.41 21.06
N GLN A 250 0.69 2.70 21.29
CA GLN A 250 -0.43 2.55 20.36
C GLN A 250 -1.29 3.81 20.42
N LYS A 251 -0.81 4.92 19.85
CA LYS A 251 -1.31 6.26 20.14
C LYS A 251 -2.76 6.53 19.75
N THR A 252 -3.32 5.71 18.87
CA THR A 252 -4.64 5.90 18.28
C THR A 252 -5.39 4.59 18.30
N GLU A 253 -6.65 4.64 18.74
CA GLU A 253 -7.61 3.57 18.56
C GLU A 253 -8.75 4.08 17.68
N VAL A 254 -9.26 3.21 16.81
CA VAL A 254 -10.43 3.49 15.99
C VAL A 254 -11.42 2.37 16.23
N MET A 255 -12.63 2.74 16.66
CA MET A 255 -13.65 1.78 17.06
C MET A 255 -14.95 2.10 16.34
N ASP A 256 -15.69 1.06 16.02
CA ASP A 256 -17.04 1.19 15.47
C ASP A 256 -18.04 1.00 16.61
N SER A 257 -18.97 1.95 16.77
CA SER A 257 -20.07 1.80 17.74
C SER A 257 -21.29 1.10 17.13
N GLU A 258 -21.42 1.15 15.81
CA GLU A 258 -22.44 0.47 15.00
C GLU A 258 -21.81 0.18 13.63
N SER A 259 -22.04 -1.01 13.08
CA SER A 259 -21.71 -1.29 11.68
C SER A 259 -22.56 -2.40 11.08
N ASP A 260 -22.63 -2.39 9.76
CA ASP A 260 -23.43 -3.32 8.95
C ASP A 260 -22.87 -3.34 7.52
N LEU A 261 -23.37 -4.22 6.65
CA LEU A 261 -23.02 -4.29 5.24
C LEU A 261 -24.19 -3.90 4.32
N ILE A 262 -23.85 -3.24 3.22
CA ILE A 262 -24.78 -2.92 2.14
C ILE A 262 -24.17 -3.29 0.78
N LEU A 263 -25.01 -3.63 -0.18
CA LEU A 263 -24.65 -3.61 -1.60
C LEU A 263 -25.12 -2.30 -2.22
N TYR A 264 -24.25 -1.68 -3.00
CA TYR A 264 -24.59 -0.53 -3.83
C TYR A 264 -24.49 -0.89 -5.31
N ARG A 265 -25.64 -0.89 -5.98
CA ARG A 265 -25.80 -1.08 -7.41
C ARG A 265 -25.57 0.25 -8.14
N VAL A 266 -24.44 0.34 -8.83
CA VAL A 266 -23.98 1.57 -9.49
C VAL A 266 -24.81 1.89 -10.73
N ASP A 267 -25.29 0.86 -11.42
CA ASP A 267 -26.14 0.95 -12.62
C ASP A 267 -27.48 1.63 -12.35
N ASN A 268 -28.10 1.33 -11.20
CA ASN A 268 -29.44 1.79 -10.86
C ASN A 268 -29.47 2.78 -9.68
N ASN A 269 -28.31 3.15 -9.14
CA ASN A 269 -28.19 4.04 -7.97
C ASN A 269 -29.00 3.55 -6.77
N LEU A 270 -28.89 2.24 -6.49
CA LEU A 270 -29.72 1.51 -5.53
C LEU A 270 -28.87 0.88 -4.43
N VAL A 271 -29.27 1.10 -3.19
CA VAL A 271 -28.72 0.46 -1.99
C VAL A 271 -29.59 -0.73 -1.61
N VAL A 272 -28.97 -1.89 -1.40
CA VAL A 272 -29.59 -3.11 -0.89
C VAL A 272 -28.96 -3.40 0.48
N PRO A 273 -29.70 -3.17 1.59
CA PRO A 273 -29.23 -3.55 2.93
C PRO A 273 -29.08 -5.08 3.01
N MET A 274 -28.02 -5.56 3.67
CA MET A 274 -27.81 -7.01 3.84
C MET A 274 -28.52 -7.60 5.07
N GLY A 275 -29.27 -6.75 5.79
CA GLY A 275 -29.99 -7.06 7.03
C GLY A 275 -29.29 -6.45 8.24
N THR A 276 -30.05 -5.89 9.19
CA THR A 276 -29.47 -5.27 10.39
C THR A 276 -29.11 -6.30 11.44
N THR A 277 -27.84 -6.35 11.83
CA THR A 277 -27.33 -7.22 12.90
C THR A 277 -26.85 -6.36 14.08
N PRO A 278 -27.75 -5.82 14.93
CA PRO A 278 -27.38 -4.85 15.95
C PRO A 278 -26.38 -5.37 17.00
N ASP A 279 -26.30 -6.69 17.18
CA ASP A 279 -25.38 -7.36 18.11
C ASP A 279 -24.02 -7.71 17.48
N TRP A 280 -23.80 -7.29 16.22
CA TRP A 280 -22.61 -7.60 15.45
C TRP A 280 -22.03 -6.34 14.82
N LEU A 281 -20.70 -6.28 14.77
CA LEU A 281 -19.97 -5.32 13.97
C LEU A 281 -19.45 -6.01 12.72
N GLU A 282 -19.86 -5.55 11.54
CA GLU A 282 -19.46 -6.08 10.24
C GLU A 282 -18.66 -5.06 9.44
N THR A 283 -17.48 -5.45 8.94
CA THR A 283 -16.57 -4.52 8.28
C THR A 283 -15.65 -5.17 7.26
N PHE A 284 -14.95 -4.32 6.49
CA PHE A 284 -13.94 -4.70 5.50
C PHE A 284 -14.39 -5.81 4.54
N PRO A 285 -15.46 -5.58 3.75
CA PRO A 285 -15.86 -6.52 2.72
C PRO A 285 -14.75 -6.75 1.69
N SER A 286 -14.73 -7.93 1.08
CA SER A 286 -13.88 -8.31 -0.04
C SER A 286 -14.51 -9.43 -0.85
N TRP A 287 -14.59 -9.24 -2.16
CA TRP A 287 -15.10 -10.27 -3.06
C TRP A 287 -14.08 -11.35 -3.35
N SER A 288 -14.54 -12.57 -3.58
CA SER A 288 -13.75 -13.57 -4.29
C SER A 288 -13.49 -13.14 -5.74
N PRO A 289 -12.38 -13.58 -6.37
CA PRO A 289 -12.05 -13.16 -7.75
C PRO A 289 -13.11 -13.54 -8.79
N ASP A 290 -13.83 -14.64 -8.57
CA ASP A 290 -14.95 -15.10 -9.40
C ASP A 290 -16.28 -14.38 -9.10
N GLY A 291 -16.34 -13.60 -8.01
CA GLY A 291 -17.51 -12.84 -7.58
C GLY A 291 -18.61 -13.69 -6.91
N HIS A 292 -18.37 -14.96 -6.59
CA HIS A 292 -19.39 -15.83 -5.99
C HIS A 292 -19.43 -15.82 -4.46
N TYR A 293 -18.45 -15.20 -3.81
CA TYR A 293 -18.41 -15.10 -2.35
C TYR A 293 -18.02 -13.68 -1.91
N LEU A 294 -18.69 -13.21 -0.87
CA LEU A 294 -18.33 -12.00 -0.15
C LEU A 294 -17.71 -12.38 1.20
N TYR A 295 -16.44 -12.06 1.39
CA TYR A 295 -15.71 -12.21 2.65
C TYR A 295 -15.75 -10.90 3.43
N TYR A 296 -15.77 -10.97 4.76
CA TYR A 296 -15.74 -9.79 5.62
C TYR A 296 -15.30 -10.16 7.04
N SER A 297 -15.05 -9.14 7.85
CA SER A 297 -14.68 -9.29 9.27
C SER A 297 -15.91 -9.03 10.13
N ILE A 298 -16.16 -9.87 11.13
CA ILE A 298 -17.32 -9.76 12.01
C ILE A 298 -16.95 -9.95 13.50
N ALA A 299 -17.48 -9.12 14.40
CA ALA A 299 -17.28 -9.26 15.85
C ALA A 299 -18.61 -9.18 16.60
N ALA A 300 -18.80 -10.01 17.61
CA ALA A 300 -19.91 -9.85 18.54
C ALA A 300 -19.70 -8.56 19.35
N PHE A 301 -20.77 -7.80 19.54
CA PHE A 301 -20.71 -6.49 20.18
C PHE A 301 -21.90 -6.30 21.11
N ASP A 302 -21.59 -6.03 22.38
CA ASP A 302 -22.59 -5.69 23.39
C ASP A 302 -22.85 -4.19 23.37
N THR A 303 -24.00 -3.80 22.83
CA THR A 303 -24.43 -2.40 22.69
C THR A 303 -24.81 -1.75 24.03
N ALA A 304 -24.97 -2.53 25.11
CA ALA A 304 -25.42 -2.02 26.41
C ALA A 304 -24.31 -1.40 27.26
N ASN A 305 -23.03 -1.71 26.97
CA ASN A 305 -21.88 -1.27 27.75
C ASN A 305 -21.07 -0.17 27.03
N TYR A 306 -20.41 0.71 27.81
CA TYR A 306 -19.56 1.76 27.25
C TYR A 306 -18.34 1.15 26.54
N TYR A 307 -18.42 1.06 25.20
CA TYR A 307 -17.47 0.33 24.36
C TYR A 307 -16.03 0.85 24.43
N VAL A 308 -15.85 2.12 24.78
CA VAL A 308 -14.53 2.75 24.92
C VAL A 308 -13.70 2.11 26.05
N ASP A 309 -14.33 1.57 27.10
CA ASP A 309 -13.58 0.89 28.17
C ASP A 309 -13.32 -0.60 27.87
N GLN A 310 -13.97 -1.16 26.84
CA GLN A 310 -13.96 -2.58 26.54
C GLN A 310 -13.44 -2.92 25.13
N TYR A 311 -12.94 -1.94 24.38
CA TYR A 311 -12.49 -2.11 22.99
C TYR A 311 -11.46 -3.24 22.83
N GLN A 312 -10.59 -3.45 23.83
CA GLN A 312 -9.59 -4.53 23.83
C GLN A 312 -10.19 -5.94 23.92
N ARG A 313 -11.49 -6.06 24.22
CA ARG A 313 -12.20 -7.34 24.22
C ARG A 313 -12.85 -7.67 22.89
N ILE A 314 -13.02 -6.68 22.01
CA ILE A 314 -13.63 -6.86 20.70
C ILE A 314 -12.66 -7.65 19.83
N ARG A 315 -13.11 -8.80 19.33
CA ARG A 315 -12.32 -9.70 18.49
C ARG A 315 -13.13 -10.05 17.25
N TYR A 316 -12.60 -9.65 16.11
CA TYR A 316 -13.16 -9.92 14.81
C TYR A 316 -12.73 -11.30 14.32
N ASN A 317 -13.68 -12.00 13.73
CA ASN A 317 -13.53 -13.25 13.02
C ASN A 317 -13.63 -12.98 11.52
N LEU A 318 -13.19 -13.93 10.69
CA LEU A 318 -13.42 -13.87 9.24
C LEU A 318 -14.57 -14.80 8.89
N VAL A 319 -15.49 -14.30 8.08
CA VAL A 319 -16.62 -15.05 7.55
C VAL A 319 -16.75 -14.81 6.04
N ARG A 320 -17.56 -15.63 5.38
CA ARG A 320 -17.97 -15.42 3.99
C ARG A 320 -19.44 -15.75 3.80
N ARG A 321 -20.07 -15.14 2.80
CA ARG A 321 -21.42 -15.48 2.34
C ARG A 321 -21.38 -15.78 0.86
N ALA A 322 -22.10 -16.82 0.42
CA ALA A 322 -22.31 -17.09 -1.00
C ALA A 322 -23.16 -15.98 -1.62
N PHE A 323 -22.82 -15.51 -2.81
CA PHE A 323 -23.51 -14.44 -3.51
C PHE A 323 -24.10 -14.93 -4.83
N ASN A 324 -25.40 -14.69 -5.00
CA ASN A 324 -26.09 -14.97 -6.25
C ASN A 324 -26.05 -13.73 -7.15
N GLN A 325 -25.27 -13.81 -8.23
CA GLN A 325 -25.09 -12.71 -9.18
C GLN A 325 -26.36 -12.37 -9.99
N THR A 326 -27.41 -13.21 -9.95
CA THR A 326 -28.66 -13.02 -10.70
C THR A 326 -29.66 -12.14 -9.95
N ASP A 327 -29.92 -12.47 -8.67
CA ASP A 327 -30.90 -11.78 -7.83
C ASP A 327 -30.26 -10.90 -6.74
N TYR A 328 -28.93 -10.89 -6.67
CA TYR A 328 -28.13 -10.12 -5.70
C TYR A 328 -28.32 -10.56 -4.24
N SER A 329 -28.87 -11.75 -4.00
CA SER A 329 -29.02 -12.31 -2.65
C SER A 329 -27.70 -12.86 -2.10
N LEU A 330 -27.60 -12.87 -0.77
CA LEU A 330 -26.52 -13.50 -0.03
C LEU A 330 -27.06 -14.67 0.80
N GLY A 331 -26.39 -15.82 0.70
CA GLY A 331 -26.67 -16.98 1.54
C GLY A 331 -26.26 -16.76 3.00
N GLU A 332 -26.36 -17.81 3.81
CA GLU A 332 -25.93 -17.81 5.21
C GLU A 332 -24.43 -17.53 5.37
N ALA A 333 -24.04 -16.99 6.52
CA ALA A 333 -22.64 -16.74 6.85
C ALA A 333 -21.92 -18.04 7.24
N ASP A 334 -20.79 -18.29 6.59
CA ASP A 334 -19.87 -19.40 6.84
C ASP A 334 -18.60 -18.89 7.52
N THR A 335 -18.16 -19.56 8.59
CA THR A 335 -16.98 -19.15 9.35
C THR A 335 -15.71 -19.58 8.63
N VAL A 336 -14.91 -18.60 8.22
CA VAL A 336 -13.60 -18.82 7.58
C VAL A 336 -12.50 -18.95 8.64
N LEU A 337 -12.53 -18.09 9.66
CA LEU A 337 -11.58 -18.11 10.78
C LEU A 337 -12.23 -17.57 12.05
N ASN A 338 -12.30 -18.40 13.09
CA ASN A 338 -12.62 -17.96 14.45
C ASN A 338 -11.32 -17.51 15.16
N ALA A 339 -10.89 -16.28 14.90
CA ALA A 339 -9.68 -15.72 15.50
C ALA A 339 -9.81 -15.52 17.02
N ALA A 340 -11.03 -15.26 17.50
CA ALA A 340 -11.32 -15.07 18.91
C ALA A 340 -10.94 -16.29 19.76
N GLN A 341 -11.08 -17.51 19.22
CA GLN A 341 -10.66 -18.76 19.89
C GLN A 341 -9.15 -18.80 20.19
N PHE A 342 -8.35 -18.06 19.41
CA PHE A 342 -6.90 -17.95 19.60
C PHE A 342 -6.51 -16.68 20.40
N GLY A 343 -7.49 -15.99 20.98
CA GLY A 343 -7.27 -14.72 21.68
C GLY A 343 -6.88 -13.57 20.75
N LYS A 344 -7.15 -13.70 19.44
CA LYS A 344 -6.78 -12.73 18.40
C LYS A 344 -8.02 -12.11 17.76
N SER A 345 -7.76 -11.08 16.96
CA SER A 345 -8.73 -10.42 16.09
C SER A 345 -8.21 -10.42 14.66
N ALA A 346 -9.03 -10.82 13.69
CA ALA A 346 -8.69 -10.88 12.28
C ALA A 346 -9.49 -9.86 11.46
N ALA A 347 -8.79 -9.12 10.60
CA ALA A 347 -9.39 -8.05 9.81
C ALA A 347 -8.75 -7.93 8.41
N LEU A 348 -9.44 -7.19 7.53
CA LEU A 348 -9.02 -6.89 6.15
C LEU A 348 -8.76 -8.16 5.32
N PRO A 349 -9.75 -9.05 5.13
CA PRO A 349 -9.59 -10.18 4.22
C PRO A 349 -9.35 -9.70 2.78
N ARG A 350 -8.31 -10.22 2.13
CA ARG A 350 -7.95 -9.92 0.73
C ARG A 350 -7.56 -11.20 -0.01
N LEU A 351 -8.40 -11.63 -0.93
CA LEU A 351 -8.14 -12.80 -1.75
C LEU A 351 -7.09 -12.50 -2.83
N SER A 352 -6.22 -13.46 -3.05
CA SER A 352 -5.31 -13.48 -4.21
C SER A 352 -6.10 -13.56 -5.51
N PRO A 353 -5.61 -13.00 -6.63
CA PRO A 353 -6.34 -12.97 -7.90
C PRO A 353 -6.69 -14.35 -8.47
N ASP A 354 -5.90 -15.36 -8.14
CA ASP A 354 -6.13 -16.76 -8.55
C ASP A 354 -7.09 -17.51 -7.61
N GLY A 355 -7.57 -16.87 -6.54
CA GLY A 355 -8.52 -17.43 -5.59
C GLY A 355 -7.94 -18.53 -4.68
N ARG A 356 -6.62 -18.77 -4.70
CA ARG A 356 -6.01 -19.87 -3.93
C ARG A 356 -5.67 -19.49 -2.49
N TYR A 357 -5.45 -18.21 -2.24
CA TYR A 357 -5.03 -17.72 -0.93
C TYR A 357 -5.86 -16.53 -0.45
N LEU A 358 -6.04 -16.45 0.86
CA LEU A 358 -6.63 -15.31 1.56
C LEU A 358 -5.56 -14.68 2.47
N LEU A 359 -5.21 -13.42 2.21
CA LEU A 359 -4.30 -12.61 3.01
C LEU A 359 -5.13 -11.73 3.96
N PHE A 360 -4.74 -11.68 5.23
CA PHE A 360 -5.43 -10.91 6.26
C PHE A 360 -4.45 -10.46 7.34
N SER A 361 -4.85 -9.47 8.14
CA SER A 361 -4.06 -9.02 9.29
C SER A 361 -4.69 -9.59 10.57
N MET A 362 -3.86 -10.01 11.53
CA MET A 362 -4.34 -10.31 12.88
C MET A 362 -3.56 -9.57 13.95
N ALA A 363 -4.26 -9.07 14.96
CA ALA A 363 -3.72 -8.46 16.17
C ALA A 363 -4.43 -9.04 17.41
N ASP A 364 -4.17 -8.49 18.60
CA ASP A 364 -4.79 -8.99 19.84
C ASP A 364 -6.28 -8.65 19.96
N TYR A 365 -6.73 -7.55 19.33
CA TYR A 365 -8.10 -7.04 19.43
C TYR A 365 -8.41 -6.05 18.29
N GLY A 366 -9.68 -5.62 18.18
CA GLY A 366 -10.13 -4.54 17.30
C GLY A 366 -9.98 -4.86 15.80
N ASN A 367 -10.08 -3.86 14.94
CA ASN A 367 -9.99 -4.07 13.48
C ASN A 367 -9.01 -3.09 12.79
N PHE A 368 -8.58 -2.02 13.47
CA PHE A 368 -7.71 -0.98 12.94
C PHE A 368 -6.23 -1.27 13.17
N HIS A 369 -5.81 -2.48 12.79
CA HIS A 369 -4.56 -3.06 13.21
C HIS A 369 -3.29 -2.28 12.82
N ILE A 370 -3.36 -1.31 11.90
CA ILE A 370 -2.22 -0.42 11.59
C ILE A 370 -1.73 0.42 12.78
N TRP A 371 -2.51 0.50 13.86
CA TRP A 371 -2.09 1.14 15.11
C TRP A 371 -1.72 0.14 16.21
N HIS A 372 -1.94 -1.15 15.97
CA HIS A 372 -1.75 -2.20 16.96
C HIS A 372 -0.40 -2.87 16.81
N LYS A 373 0.46 -2.75 17.81
CA LYS A 373 1.87 -3.22 17.77
C LYS A 373 2.02 -4.72 17.57
N THR A 374 0.96 -5.49 17.81
CA THR A 374 0.93 -6.95 17.62
C THR A 374 0.32 -7.39 16.29
N SER A 375 0.07 -6.44 15.38
CA SER A 375 -0.50 -6.72 14.07
C SER A 375 0.53 -7.32 13.12
N ASP A 376 0.24 -8.54 12.68
CA ASP A 376 1.01 -9.26 11.68
C ASP A 376 0.12 -9.63 10.47
N LEU A 377 0.75 -9.87 9.31
CA LEU A 377 0.10 -10.48 8.16
C LEU A 377 0.11 -12.00 8.24
N TYR A 378 -1.03 -12.59 7.90
CA TYR A 378 -1.29 -14.02 7.85
C TYR A 378 -1.88 -14.41 6.50
N LEU A 379 -1.60 -15.65 6.11
CA LEU A 379 -2.06 -16.21 4.85
C LEU A 379 -2.78 -17.53 5.10
N MET A 380 -3.99 -17.66 4.57
CA MET A 380 -4.74 -18.91 4.51
C MET A 380 -4.69 -19.49 3.10
N ASN A 381 -4.40 -20.79 3.00
CA ASN A 381 -4.59 -21.57 1.79
C ASN A 381 -6.05 -22.00 1.72
N LEU A 382 -6.78 -21.61 0.67
CA LEU A 382 -8.22 -21.84 0.55
C LEU A 382 -8.57 -23.27 0.07
N ALA A 383 -7.58 -24.04 -0.40
CA ALA A 383 -7.77 -25.45 -0.71
C ALA A 383 -7.70 -26.33 0.56
N THR A 384 -6.82 -25.98 1.51
CA THR A 384 -6.61 -26.77 2.73
C THR A 384 -7.21 -26.14 3.98
N TRP A 385 -7.65 -24.88 3.90
CA TRP A 385 -8.12 -24.04 5.01
C TRP A 385 -7.09 -23.82 6.13
N GLN A 386 -5.83 -24.18 5.88
CA GLN A 386 -4.74 -23.94 6.82
C GLN A 386 -4.21 -22.52 6.65
N TRP A 387 -3.92 -21.87 7.77
CA TRP A 387 -3.35 -20.54 7.81
C TRP A 387 -2.02 -20.51 8.57
N ARG A 388 -1.20 -19.50 8.26
CA ARG A 388 0.09 -19.28 8.92
C ARG A 388 0.48 -17.80 8.92
N LYS A 389 1.32 -17.43 9.89
CA LYS A 389 1.98 -16.13 9.93
C LYS A 389 3.01 -16.01 8.80
N LEU A 390 3.10 -14.85 8.17
CA LEU A 390 4.12 -14.57 7.15
C LEU A 390 5.42 -14.08 7.79
N GLU A 391 6.16 -14.99 8.43
CA GLU A 391 7.36 -14.64 9.23
C GLU A 391 8.43 -13.85 8.45
N ALA A 392 8.66 -14.18 7.18
CA ALA A 392 9.62 -13.46 6.36
C ALA A 392 9.17 -12.03 5.99
N VAL A 393 7.87 -11.74 6.08
CA VAL A 393 7.26 -10.45 5.70
C VAL A 393 7.12 -9.54 6.90
N ASN A 394 6.68 -10.08 8.04
CA ASN A 394 6.39 -9.31 9.23
C ASN A 394 7.66 -8.77 9.89
N SER A 395 7.48 -7.72 10.69
CA SER A 395 8.56 -7.12 11.48
C SER A 395 8.30 -7.31 12.97
N GLN A 396 9.09 -6.64 13.80
CA GLN A 396 8.83 -6.54 15.24
C GLN A 396 7.86 -5.39 15.58
N ASP A 397 7.30 -4.73 14.56
CA ASP A 397 6.33 -3.66 14.68
C ASP A 397 5.10 -4.03 13.83
N VAL A 398 4.38 -3.04 13.28
CA VAL A 398 3.07 -3.23 12.67
C VAL A 398 3.13 -3.47 11.16
N GLU A 399 2.32 -4.43 10.69
CA GLU A 399 1.91 -4.59 9.30
C GLU A 399 0.38 -4.64 9.14
N SER A 400 -0.18 -3.86 8.21
CA SER A 400 -1.60 -3.91 7.86
C SER A 400 -1.85 -3.23 6.50
N TYR A 401 -3.12 -3.03 6.11
CA TYR A 401 -3.53 -2.42 4.84
C TYR A 401 -2.79 -2.99 3.62
N HIS A 402 -2.98 -4.29 3.38
CA HIS A 402 -2.34 -5.03 2.31
C HIS A 402 -3.19 -5.11 1.02
N SER A 403 -2.51 -5.33 -0.10
CA SER A 403 -3.11 -5.63 -1.41
C SER A 403 -2.23 -6.57 -2.23
N TRP A 404 -2.87 -7.31 -3.13
CA TRP A 404 -2.22 -8.20 -4.11
C TRP A 404 -2.02 -7.49 -5.43
N SER A 405 -0.89 -7.69 -6.11
CA SER A 405 -0.75 -7.34 -7.53
C SER A 405 -1.71 -8.16 -8.38
N SER A 406 -2.02 -7.68 -9.60
CA SER A 406 -2.97 -8.32 -10.52
C SER A 406 -2.60 -9.75 -10.93
N ASN A 407 -1.31 -10.09 -10.90
CA ASN A 407 -0.81 -11.45 -11.15
C ASN A 407 -0.64 -12.31 -9.87
N GLY A 408 -0.93 -11.76 -8.69
CA GLY A 408 -0.83 -12.47 -7.42
C GLY A 408 0.60 -12.79 -6.97
N ARG A 409 1.63 -12.18 -7.58
CA ARG A 409 3.05 -12.46 -7.28
C ARG A 409 3.70 -11.42 -6.36
N TRP A 410 2.98 -10.34 -6.04
CA TRP A 410 3.47 -9.27 -5.18
C TRP A 410 2.43 -8.88 -4.16
N ILE A 411 2.88 -8.68 -2.92
CA ILE A 411 2.09 -8.15 -1.82
C ILE A 411 2.62 -6.76 -1.49
N LEU A 412 1.74 -5.77 -1.47
CA LEU A 412 2.02 -4.40 -1.05
C LEU A 412 1.30 -4.14 0.27
N PHE A 413 1.97 -3.55 1.24
CA PHE A 413 1.37 -3.31 2.55
C PHE A 413 1.95 -2.07 3.24
N SER A 414 1.20 -1.52 4.19
CA SER A 414 1.66 -0.45 5.06
C SER A 414 2.36 -1.04 6.29
N SER A 415 3.54 -0.51 6.63
CA SER A 415 4.28 -0.91 7.83
C SER A 415 4.83 0.29 8.60
N ARG A 416 4.97 0.13 9.91
CA ARG A 416 5.62 1.12 10.81
C ARG A 416 7.00 0.68 11.28
N ARG A 417 7.59 -0.33 10.64
CA ARG A 417 8.85 -0.98 11.09
C ARG A 417 10.07 -0.07 11.22
N ASP A 418 10.08 1.08 10.56
CA ASP A 418 11.24 1.98 10.57
C ASP A 418 11.28 2.87 11.82
N ASP A 419 10.25 3.69 12.04
CA ASP A 419 10.21 4.70 13.12
C ASP A 419 9.04 4.51 14.10
N GLY A 420 8.21 3.49 13.89
CA GLY A 420 7.04 3.18 14.69
C GLY A 420 5.89 4.20 14.59
N SER A 421 6.05 5.30 13.86
CA SER A 421 5.24 6.52 13.92
C SER A 421 4.57 6.90 12.60
N TYR A 422 5.22 6.64 11.47
CA TYR A 422 4.67 6.85 10.14
C TYR A 422 4.61 5.54 9.38
N THR A 423 3.57 5.37 8.56
CA THR A 423 3.50 4.21 7.67
C THR A 423 4.35 4.45 6.43
N ARG A 424 5.14 3.45 6.07
CA ARG A 424 5.83 3.32 4.78
C ARG A 424 5.26 2.12 4.03
N LEU A 425 5.45 2.11 2.72
CA LEU A 425 4.97 1.01 1.88
C LEU A 425 6.08 0.00 1.66
N TYR A 426 5.77 -1.26 1.89
CA TYR A 426 6.67 -2.39 1.70
C TYR A 426 6.09 -3.35 0.67
N ILE A 427 6.98 -3.98 -0.10
CA ILE A 427 6.65 -4.90 -1.17
C ILE A 427 7.33 -6.23 -0.87
N ALA A 428 6.57 -7.32 -0.87
CA ALA A 428 7.07 -8.69 -0.76
C ALA A 428 6.76 -9.48 -2.04
N TYR A 429 7.70 -10.33 -2.47
CA TYR A 429 7.44 -11.31 -3.51
C TYR A 429 6.67 -12.50 -2.91
N PHE A 430 5.70 -13.02 -3.67
CA PHE A 430 4.93 -14.21 -3.34
C PHE A 430 5.08 -15.22 -4.47
N ASP A 431 5.80 -16.30 -4.21
CA ASP A 431 6.15 -17.26 -5.24
C ASP A 431 5.01 -18.26 -5.54
N GLN A 432 5.22 -19.06 -6.59
CA GLN A 432 4.21 -19.97 -7.12
C GLN A 432 3.86 -21.11 -6.16
N ASP A 433 4.79 -21.46 -5.27
CA ASP A 433 4.63 -22.45 -4.20
C ASP A 433 3.90 -21.87 -2.98
N GLY A 434 3.60 -20.57 -3.04
CA GLY A 434 2.85 -19.84 -2.04
C GLY A 434 3.70 -19.37 -0.87
N ILE A 435 5.02 -19.24 -1.05
CA ILE A 435 5.95 -18.71 -0.04
C ILE A 435 6.09 -17.20 -0.25
N ALA A 436 5.96 -16.43 0.83
CA ALA A 436 6.23 -15.00 0.84
C ALA A 436 7.69 -14.76 1.25
N HIS A 437 8.37 -13.88 0.54
CA HIS A 437 9.79 -13.59 0.72
C HIS A 437 10.02 -12.27 1.46
N LYS A 438 11.27 -12.04 1.89
CA LYS A 438 11.69 -10.81 2.59
C LYS A 438 11.25 -9.57 1.81
N PRO A 439 10.56 -8.62 2.45
CA PRO A 439 10.04 -7.43 1.80
C PRO A 439 11.11 -6.35 1.69
N PHE A 440 10.87 -5.40 0.79
CA PHE A 440 11.66 -4.18 0.65
C PHE A 440 10.76 -2.94 0.61
N VAL A 441 11.27 -1.80 1.09
CA VAL A 441 10.52 -0.54 1.09
C VAL A 441 10.39 0.02 -0.33
N LEU A 442 9.26 0.69 -0.60
CA LEU A 442 8.98 1.38 -1.86
C LEU A 442 10.18 2.26 -2.30
N PRO A 443 10.77 2.01 -3.49
CA PRO A 443 11.96 2.75 -3.91
C PRO A 443 11.70 4.24 -4.14
N GLN A 444 12.60 5.06 -3.59
CA GLN A 444 12.56 6.51 -3.68
C GLN A 444 13.63 7.06 -4.63
N ARG A 445 13.32 8.17 -5.33
CA ARG A 445 14.33 8.84 -6.18
C ARG A 445 15.52 9.30 -5.35
N ARG A 446 15.23 9.91 -4.21
CA ARG A 446 16.21 10.28 -3.18
C ARG A 446 16.00 9.31 -2.00
N PRO A 447 16.98 8.47 -1.66
CA PRO A 447 16.82 7.40 -0.67
C PRO A 447 16.29 7.86 0.69
N LEU A 448 16.67 9.06 1.11
CA LEU A 448 16.32 9.61 2.43
C LEU A 448 14.95 10.31 2.47
N ASN A 449 14.19 10.36 1.35
CA ASN A 449 12.90 11.04 1.30
C ASN A 449 11.93 10.55 2.37
N ASP A 450 11.85 9.23 2.56
CA ASP A 450 10.92 8.64 3.53
C ASP A 450 11.31 8.95 4.98
N LYS A 451 12.59 9.19 5.29
CA LYS A 451 13.01 9.67 6.62
C LYS A 451 12.65 11.13 6.87
N GLN A 452 12.43 11.91 5.81
CA GLN A 452 12.12 13.34 5.88
C GLN A 452 10.62 13.61 5.66
N LEU A 453 9.84 12.57 5.38
CA LEU A 453 8.42 12.68 5.09
C LEU A 453 7.59 12.53 6.36
N PHE A 454 7.12 13.65 6.91
CA PHE A 454 6.20 13.68 8.06
C PHE A 454 4.75 13.37 7.68
N LYS A 455 4.54 12.42 6.77
CA LYS A 455 3.23 11.91 6.33
C LYS A 455 3.27 10.39 6.22
N SER A 456 2.10 9.78 6.37
CA SER A 456 1.86 8.34 6.30
C SER A 456 1.29 7.96 4.93
N TYR A 457 1.79 6.86 4.37
CA TYR A 457 1.21 6.20 3.20
C TYR A 457 0.11 5.23 3.64
N ASN A 458 -1.14 5.50 3.29
CA ASN A 458 -2.29 4.70 3.71
C ASN A 458 -3.10 4.17 2.52
N VAL A 459 -3.77 3.04 2.75
CA VAL A 459 -4.66 2.37 1.77
C VAL A 459 -3.97 2.18 0.41
N PRO A 460 -2.81 1.49 0.37
CA PRO A 460 -2.10 1.26 -0.88
C PRO A 460 -2.82 0.19 -1.72
N GLU A 461 -3.13 0.52 -2.98
CA GLU A 461 -3.72 -0.41 -3.94
C GLU A 461 -2.90 -0.44 -5.23
N PHE A 462 -2.69 -1.64 -5.77
CA PHE A 462 -2.13 -1.82 -7.10
C PHE A 462 -3.16 -1.46 -8.18
N ILE A 463 -2.67 -0.85 -9.27
CA ILE A 463 -3.45 -0.69 -10.50
C ILE A 463 -2.58 -0.98 -11.73
N THR A 464 -3.19 -1.56 -12.76
CA THR A 464 -2.52 -1.88 -14.03
C THR A 464 -2.61 -0.73 -15.03
N HIS A 465 -3.65 0.09 -14.93
CA HIS A 465 -3.91 1.21 -15.82
C HIS A 465 -4.00 2.52 -15.03
N PRO A 466 -3.49 3.65 -15.55
CA PRO A 466 -3.48 4.91 -14.84
C PRO A 466 -4.90 5.42 -14.55
N VAL A 467 -5.04 6.19 -13.48
CA VAL A 467 -6.29 6.86 -13.11
C VAL A 467 -6.72 7.84 -14.22
N THR A 468 -7.94 7.65 -14.71
CA THR A 468 -8.54 8.36 -15.85
C THR A 468 -9.11 9.73 -15.49
N THR A 469 -9.31 10.00 -14.20
CA THR A 469 -9.72 11.32 -13.69
C THR A 469 -8.52 12.16 -13.23
N ASP A 470 -8.80 13.41 -12.88
CA ASP A 470 -7.87 14.38 -12.32
C ASP A 470 -8.57 15.27 -11.27
N GLN A 471 -7.79 16.14 -10.63
CA GLN A 471 -8.28 17.10 -9.64
C GLN A 471 -9.46 17.92 -10.18
N HIS A 472 -9.37 18.45 -11.40
CA HIS A 472 -10.37 19.36 -11.94
C HIS A 472 -11.71 18.67 -12.13
N ARG A 473 -11.72 17.47 -12.74
CA ARG A 473 -12.93 16.67 -12.93
C ARG A 473 -13.55 16.23 -11.61
N LEU A 474 -12.74 15.87 -10.62
CA LEU A 474 -13.21 15.54 -9.27
C LEU A 474 -13.85 16.75 -8.59
N MET A 475 -13.19 17.90 -8.60
CA MET A 475 -13.72 19.15 -8.06
C MET A 475 -15.03 19.55 -8.72
N LYS A 476 -15.14 19.40 -10.05
CA LYS A 476 -16.38 19.68 -10.78
C LYS A 476 -17.53 18.80 -10.29
N ALA A 477 -17.31 17.50 -10.11
CA ALA A 477 -18.31 16.59 -9.58
C ALA A 477 -18.66 16.90 -8.11
N LEU A 478 -17.66 17.24 -7.29
CA LEU A 478 -17.85 17.60 -5.88
C LEU A 478 -18.71 18.87 -5.73
N LYS A 479 -18.63 19.84 -6.65
CA LYS A 479 -19.44 21.07 -6.57
C LYS A 479 -20.88 20.89 -7.06
N GLN A 480 -21.22 19.77 -7.67
CA GLN A 480 -22.60 19.45 -8.08
C GLN A 480 -23.40 18.89 -6.90
N ASN A 481 -24.72 19.01 -6.97
CA ASN A 481 -25.61 18.34 -6.02
C ASN A 481 -25.42 16.82 -6.13
N PRO A 482 -25.35 16.11 -4.99
CA PRO A 482 -25.20 14.67 -5.03
C PRO A 482 -26.47 14.03 -5.58
N VAL A 483 -26.31 12.99 -6.40
CA VAL A 483 -27.43 12.10 -6.72
C VAL A 483 -27.75 11.31 -5.46
N GLN A 484 -29.01 11.33 -5.02
CA GLN A 484 -29.44 10.59 -3.84
C GLN A 484 -29.64 9.12 -4.21
N ALA A 485 -28.94 8.21 -3.53
CA ALA A 485 -29.20 6.78 -3.70
C ALA A 485 -30.58 6.41 -3.15
N THR A 486 -31.28 5.51 -3.85
CA THR A 486 -32.52 4.89 -3.38
C THR A 486 -32.20 3.64 -2.59
N VAL A 487 -33.16 3.15 -1.80
CA VAL A 487 -33.04 1.89 -1.04
C VAL A 487 -34.09 0.90 -1.56
N THR A 488 -33.77 -0.39 -1.61
CA THR A 488 -34.79 -1.42 -1.85
C THR A 488 -35.79 -1.41 -0.69
N ASN A 489 -37.08 -1.39 -1.02
CA ASN A 489 -38.16 -1.54 -0.03
C ASN A 489 -38.06 -2.87 0.71
#